data_AF-A0A3M7R8D0-F1
#
_entry.id   AF-A0A3M7R8D0-F1
#
_cell.length_a   1.000
_cell.length_b   1.000
_cell.length_c   1.000
_cell.angle_alpha   90.00
_cell.angle_beta   90.00
_cell.angle_gamma   90.00
#
_symmetry.space_group_name_H-M   'P 1'
#
loop_
_entity.id
_entity.type
_entity.pdbx_description
1 polymer ?
#
loop_
_entity_poly.entity_id
_entity_poly.type
_entity_poly.pdbx_seq_one_letter_code
_entity_poly.pdbx_strand_id
1 'polypeptide(L)'
;MKTSSLIISITLILAAILQQNFAQSCEGNCENGNCINVNGEAICECFDNYVGKKCDIIDPCLKTPCKAGACFPIVNQIQGTSFESVSYLCQCYSGFYGSNCEMAVIVPKFS
;
A
#
# COMPACT_ATOMS: atom_id res chain seq x y z
N MET A 1 -8.30 23.28 -54.56
CA MET A 1 -8.58 23.47 -53.11
C MET A 1 -8.84 22.15 -52.36
N LYS A 2 -8.15 21.03 -52.70
CA LYS A 2 -8.30 19.72 -52.02
C LYS A 2 -7.09 19.34 -51.17
N THR A 3 -6.00 20.10 -51.29
CA THR A 3 -4.74 19.89 -50.56
C THR A 3 -4.86 20.23 -49.07
N SER A 4 -5.70 21.22 -48.72
CA SER A 4 -5.90 21.64 -47.32
C SER A 4 -6.62 20.59 -46.47
N SER A 5 -7.71 19.97 -46.99
CA SER A 5 -8.47 18.95 -46.26
C SER A 5 -7.66 17.69 -45.98
N LEU A 6 -6.81 17.25 -46.91
CA LEU A 6 -5.99 16.05 -46.73
C LEU A 6 -4.88 16.26 -45.69
N ILE A 7 -4.26 17.45 -45.69
CA ILE A 7 -3.24 17.83 -44.71
C ILE A 7 -3.85 17.94 -43.30
N ILE A 8 -5.03 18.55 -43.16
CA ILE A 8 -5.75 18.67 -41.89
C ILE A 8 -6.05 17.27 -41.31
N SER A 9 -6.55 16.34 -42.13
CA SER A 9 -6.78 14.95 -41.71
C SER A 9 -5.50 14.25 -41.29
N ILE A 10 -4.41 14.40 -42.04
CA ILE A 10 -3.09 13.81 -41.72
C ILE A 10 -2.55 14.39 -40.41
N THR A 11 -2.67 15.70 -40.17
CA THR A 11 -2.26 16.33 -38.90
C THR A 11 -3.10 15.89 -37.71
N LEU A 12 -4.40 15.66 -37.88
CA LEU A 12 -5.28 15.13 -36.84
C LEU A 12 -4.94 13.67 -36.51
N ILE A 13 -4.64 12.86 -37.52
CA ILE A 13 -4.22 11.46 -37.35
C ILE A 13 -2.84 11.39 -36.69
N LEU A 14 -1.87 12.20 -37.13
CA LEU A 14 -0.55 12.31 -36.49
C LEU A 14 -0.67 12.81 -35.04
N ALA A 15 -1.53 13.79 -34.77
CA ALA A 15 -1.80 14.26 -33.41
C ALA A 15 -2.45 13.18 -32.53
N ALA A 16 -3.38 12.38 -33.08
CA ALA A 16 -3.98 11.24 -32.38
C ALA A 16 -2.97 10.09 -32.12
N ILE A 17 -1.98 9.91 -32.99
CA ILE A 17 -0.88 8.94 -32.81
C ILE A 17 0.16 9.45 -31.79
N LEU A 18 0.40 10.77 -31.74
CA LEU A 18 1.27 11.43 -30.75
C LEU A 18 0.61 11.61 -29.37
N GLN A 19 -0.70 11.35 -29.26
CA GLN A 19 -1.47 11.34 -28.01
C GLN A 19 -1.46 9.98 -27.30
N GLN A 20 -0.61 9.02 -27.70
CA GLN A 20 -0.35 7.85 -26.84
C GLN A 20 0.61 8.24 -25.72
N ASN A 21 0.13 9.17 -24.88
CA ASN A 21 0.75 9.62 -23.66
C ASN A 21 0.76 8.41 -22.71
N PHE A 22 1.86 7.66 -22.69
CA PHE A 22 2.04 6.53 -21.79
C PHE A 22 2.33 7.05 -20.38
N ALA A 23 1.27 7.47 -19.69
CA ALA A 23 1.26 7.72 -18.26
C ALA A 23 -0.16 7.52 -17.70
N GLN A 24 -0.77 6.37 -17.99
CA GLN A 24 -2.04 5.98 -17.38
C GLN A 24 -1.82 4.72 -16.54
N SER A 25 -1.45 4.89 -15.28
CA SER A 25 -1.65 3.85 -14.26
C SER A 25 -1.84 4.52 -12.91
N CYS A 26 -2.99 5.17 -12.78
CA CYS A 26 -3.65 5.49 -11.51
C CYS A 26 -5.16 5.26 -11.64
N GLU A 27 -5.52 4.17 -12.32
CA GLU A 27 -6.89 3.62 -12.30
C GLU A 27 -7.16 2.81 -11.01
N GLY A 28 -6.15 2.61 -10.16
CA GLY A 28 -6.31 1.99 -8.84
C GLY A 28 -6.89 2.99 -7.84
N ASN A 29 -8.01 2.65 -7.21
CA ASN A 29 -8.60 3.45 -6.14
C ASN A 29 -7.74 3.34 -4.87
N CYS A 30 -6.99 4.39 -4.54
CA CYS A 30 -6.35 4.54 -3.24
C CYS A 30 -7.30 5.35 -2.34
N GLU A 31 -7.82 4.75 -1.27
CA GLU A 31 -8.80 5.42 -0.41
C GLU A 31 -8.12 6.47 0.50
N ASN A 32 -7.00 6.09 1.13
CA ASN A 32 -6.25 6.95 2.05
C ASN A 32 -4.75 6.94 1.72
N GLY A 33 -4.42 7.26 0.46
CA GLY A 33 -3.03 7.29 0.01
C GLY A 33 -2.85 7.98 -1.33
N ASN A 34 -1.59 8.23 -1.68
CA ASN A 34 -1.23 8.75 -2.99
C ASN A 34 -1.06 7.59 -3.97
N CYS A 35 -1.64 7.71 -5.16
CA CYS A 35 -1.33 6.79 -6.24
C CYS A 35 -0.04 7.23 -6.95
N ILE A 36 0.89 6.29 -7.08
CA ILE A 36 2.12 6.46 -7.85
C ILE A 36 2.24 5.35 -8.88
N ASN A 37 2.82 5.65 -10.04
CA ASN A 37 3.09 4.68 -11.09
C ASN A 37 4.55 4.24 -11.00
N VAL A 38 4.76 2.95 -10.76
CA VAL A 38 6.09 2.35 -10.68
C VAL A 38 6.17 1.24 -11.72
N ASN A 39 7.02 1.43 -12.74
CA ASN A 39 7.22 0.47 -13.84
C ASN A 39 5.93 0.07 -14.58
N GLY A 40 4.94 0.97 -14.66
CA GLY A 40 3.64 0.69 -15.29
C GLY A 40 2.58 0.14 -14.33
N GLU A 41 2.95 -0.17 -13.09
CA GLU A 41 2.03 -0.62 -12.05
C GLU A 41 1.56 0.56 -11.18
N ALA A 42 0.26 0.62 -10.91
CA ALA A 42 -0.31 1.57 -9.94
C ALA A 42 -0.07 1.04 -8.52
N ILE A 43 0.66 1.80 -7.71
CA ILE A 43 0.96 1.51 -6.30
C ILE A 43 0.36 2.62 -5.44
N CYS A 44 -0.30 2.25 -4.34
CA CYS A 44 -0.77 3.21 -3.36
C CYS A 44 0.28 3.39 -2.24
N GLU A 45 0.80 4.61 -2.09
CA GLU A 45 1.54 5.01 -0.90
C GLU A 45 0.56 5.47 0.17
N CYS A 46 0.34 4.64 1.19
CA CYS A 46 -0.63 4.91 2.23
C CYS A 46 -0.21 6.08 3.11
N PHE A 47 -1.19 6.91 3.48
CA PHE A 47 -1.01 7.86 4.57
C PHE A 47 -0.85 7.13 5.90
N ASP A 48 -0.34 7.85 6.89
CA ASP A 48 -0.24 7.35 8.26
C ASP A 48 -1.54 6.71 8.71
N ASN A 49 -1.44 5.62 9.47
CA ASN A 49 -2.55 4.89 10.07
C ASN A 49 -3.37 4.02 9.10
N TYR A 50 -2.99 3.93 7.82
CA TYR A 50 -3.65 3.07 6.83
C TYR A 50 -2.66 2.09 6.17
N VAL A 51 -3.16 0.92 5.82
CA VAL A 51 -2.42 -0.19 5.19
C VAL A 51 -3.28 -0.89 4.14
N GLY A 52 -2.69 -1.86 3.46
CA GLY A 52 -3.32 -2.60 2.36
C GLY A 52 -2.98 -2.00 1.00
N LYS A 53 -3.19 -2.77 -0.07
CA LYS A 53 -2.88 -2.38 -1.46
C LYS A 53 -3.64 -1.12 -1.91
N LYS A 54 -4.81 -0.85 -1.32
CA LYS A 54 -5.64 0.33 -1.62
C LYS A 54 -5.66 1.36 -0.49
N CYS A 55 -4.91 1.14 0.58
CA CYS A 55 -4.92 2.00 1.76
C CYS A 55 -6.33 2.19 2.34
N ASP A 56 -7.13 1.13 2.29
CA ASP A 56 -8.53 1.07 2.72
C ASP A 56 -8.69 0.40 4.09
N ILE A 57 -7.59 -0.12 4.66
CA ILE A 57 -7.58 -0.84 5.92
C ILE A 57 -6.86 0.01 6.98
N ILE A 58 -7.50 0.20 8.12
CA ILE A 58 -6.90 0.91 9.26
C ILE A 58 -5.78 0.04 9.84
N ASP A 59 -4.63 0.64 10.11
CA ASP A 59 -3.48 -0.01 10.73
C ASP A 59 -3.90 -0.67 12.08
N PRO A 60 -3.81 -2.01 12.21
CA PRO A 60 -4.16 -2.70 13.44
C PRO A 60 -3.31 -2.28 14.66
N CYS A 61 -2.12 -1.72 14.44
CA CYS A 61 -1.24 -1.25 15.50
C CYS A 61 -1.79 -0.03 16.25
N LEU A 62 -2.74 0.73 15.68
CA LEU A 62 -3.39 1.86 16.36
C LEU A 62 -4.18 1.46 17.59
N LYS A 63 -4.64 0.21 17.65
CA LYS A 63 -5.30 -0.33 18.84
C LYS A 63 -4.30 -0.62 19.97
N THR A 64 -3.02 -0.36 19.76
CA THR A 64 -1.92 -0.62 20.71
C THR A 64 -1.96 -2.05 21.27
N PRO A 65 -1.96 -3.08 20.39
CA PRO A 65 -2.10 -4.45 20.84
C PRO A 65 -0.89 -4.95 21.61
N CYS A 66 0.31 -4.44 21.33
CA CYS A 66 1.55 -4.80 22.02
C CYS A 66 1.68 -4.02 23.34
N LYS A 67 1.82 -4.71 24.47
CA LYS A 67 1.93 -4.11 25.80
C LYS A 67 3.33 -3.56 26.10
N ALA A 68 4.36 -4.35 25.78
CA ALA A 68 5.76 -4.01 26.00
C ALA A 68 6.61 -4.40 24.78
N GLY A 69 6.30 -3.80 23.62
CA GLY A 69 7.00 -4.07 22.38
C GLY A 69 6.61 -3.12 21.26
N ALA A 70 7.39 -3.15 20.18
CA ALA A 70 7.05 -2.46 18.95
C ALA A 70 6.00 -3.26 18.16
N CYS A 71 5.04 -2.56 17.56
CA CYS A 71 4.01 -3.16 16.71
C CYS A 71 4.32 -2.93 15.25
N PHE A 72 4.12 -3.95 14.42
CA PHE A 72 4.25 -3.86 12.97
C PHE A 72 2.99 -4.42 12.30
N PRO A 73 2.32 -3.68 11.39
CA PRO A 73 1.25 -4.24 10.59
C PRO A 73 1.79 -5.26 9.60
N ILE A 74 1.02 -6.30 9.35
CA ILE A 74 1.32 -7.33 8.36
C ILE A 74 0.16 -7.39 7.38
N VAL A 75 0.47 -7.24 6.08
CA VAL A 75 -0.48 -7.35 4.98
C VAL A 75 -0.10 -8.57 4.15
N ASN A 76 -0.99 -9.55 4.06
CA ASN A 76 -0.79 -10.76 3.28
C ASN A 76 -1.84 -10.84 2.17
N GLN A 77 -1.40 -11.03 0.93
CA GLN A 77 -2.31 -11.28 -0.18
C GLN A 77 -2.78 -12.74 -0.16
N ILE A 78 -4.08 -12.95 -0.30
CA ILE A 78 -4.65 -14.29 -0.43
C ILE A 78 -4.56 -14.70 -1.90
N GLN A 79 -3.67 -15.65 -2.19
CA GLN A 79 -3.36 -16.07 -3.55
C GLN A 79 -4.62 -16.52 -4.31
N GLY A 80 -4.76 -16.04 -5.55
CA GLY A 80 -5.94 -16.28 -6.38
C GLY A 80 -7.14 -15.38 -6.07
N THR A 81 -7.01 -14.40 -5.16
CA THR A 81 -8.07 -13.46 -4.84
C THR A 81 -7.56 -12.02 -4.81
N SER A 82 -8.48 -11.05 -4.86
CA SER A 82 -8.19 -9.64 -4.60
C SER A 82 -8.28 -9.26 -3.12
N PHE A 83 -8.46 -10.23 -2.22
CA PHE A 83 -8.62 -10.00 -0.80
C PHE A 83 -7.27 -10.05 -0.08
N GLU A 84 -7.13 -9.18 0.91
CA GLU A 84 -5.97 -9.08 1.76
C GLU A 84 -6.33 -9.46 3.20
N SER A 85 -5.46 -10.24 3.83
CA SER A 85 -5.51 -10.49 5.26
C SER A 85 -4.56 -9.53 5.96
N VAL A 86 -5.10 -8.68 6.84
CA VAL A 86 -4.33 -7.73 7.63
C VAL A 86 -4.29 -8.16 9.08
N SER A 87 -3.09 -8.26 9.64
CA SER A 87 -2.81 -8.61 11.03
C SER A 87 -1.66 -7.74 11.56
N TYR A 88 -1.14 -8.06 12.74
CA TYR A 88 0.00 -7.37 13.34
C TYR A 88 0.96 -8.37 13.97
N LEU A 89 2.20 -7.92 14.19
CA LEU A 89 3.22 -8.62 14.94
C LEU A 89 3.79 -7.71 16.03
N CYS A 90 3.99 -8.27 17.21
CA CYS A 90 4.68 -7.60 18.30
C CYS A 90 6.13 -8.08 18.39
N GLN A 91 7.07 -7.13 18.31
CA GLN A 91 8.46 -7.34 18.67
C GLN A 91 8.67 -6.92 20.12
N CYS A 92 8.76 -7.89 21.03
CA CYS A 92 8.85 -7.63 22.46
C CYS A 92 10.18 -7.00 22.86
N TYR A 93 10.11 -6.06 23.81
CA TYR A 93 11.30 -5.54 24.49
C TYR A 93 11.93 -6.62 25.38
N SER A 94 13.21 -6.42 25.73
CA SER A 94 13.95 -7.36 26.58
C SER A 94 13.21 -7.63 27.89
N GLY A 95 13.06 -8.92 28.22
CA GLY A 95 12.34 -9.34 29.42
C GLY A 95 10.82 -9.44 29.27
N PHE A 96 10.27 -9.28 28.06
CA PHE A 96 8.85 -9.51 27.79
C PHE A 96 8.64 -10.57 26.70
N TYR A 97 7.53 -11.28 26.78
CA TYR A 97 7.14 -12.34 25.84
C TYR A 97 5.61 -12.51 25.77
N GLY A 98 5.15 -13.41 24.91
CA GLY A 98 3.73 -13.56 24.54
C GLY A 98 3.44 -12.96 23.17
N SER A 99 2.27 -13.26 22.60
CA SER A 99 1.88 -12.72 21.28
C SER A 99 1.72 -11.20 21.30
N ASN A 100 1.42 -10.64 22.47
CA ASN A 100 1.17 -9.23 22.71
C ASN A 100 2.19 -8.62 23.69
N CYS A 101 3.28 -9.32 23.98
CA CYS A 101 4.31 -8.92 24.95
C CYS A 101 3.73 -8.61 26.34
N GLU A 102 2.71 -9.34 26.74
CA GLU A 102 1.93 -9.16 27.96
C GLU A 102 2.54 -9.86 29.18
N MET A 103 3.48 -10.78 28.96
CA MET A 103 4.15 -11.53 30.03
C MET A 103 5.55 -10.99 30.27
N ALA A 104 5.90 -10.73 31.53
CA ALA A 104 7.24 -10.36 31.94
C ALA A 104 8.04 -11.59 32.39
N VAL A 105 9.30 -11.66 32.00
CA VAL A 105 10.26 -12.63 32.53
C VAL A 105 10.57 -12.24 33.97
N ILE A 106 10.00 -12.99 34.91
CA ILE A 106 10.33 -12.84 36.33
C ILE A 106 11.59 -13.67 36.57
N VAL A 107 12.74 -13.01 36.64
CA VAL A 107 13.93 -13.62 37.23
C VAL A 107 13.78 -13.58 38.75
N PRO A 108 13.62 -14.72 39.44
CA PRO A 108 13.66 -14.73 40.89
C PRO A 108 15.07 -14.28 41.29
N LYS A 109 15.16 -13.21 42.07
CA LYS A 109 16.41 -12.89 42.78
C LYS A 109 16.62 -14.01 43.79
N PHE A 110 17.49 -14.97 43.47
CA PHE A 110 18.09 -15.83 44.47
C PHE A 110 19.21 -15.03 45.13
N SER A 111 18.85 -14.31 46.19
CA SER A 111 19.76 -13.72 47.16
C SER A 111 19.94 -14.66 48.34
#